data_AF-A0A3C0BB66-F1
#
_entry.id   AF-A0A3C0BB66-F1
#
_cell.length_a   1.000
_cell.length_b   1.000
_cell.length_c   1.000
_cell.angle_alpha   90.00
_cell.angle_beta   90.00
_cell.angle_gamma   90.00
#
_symmetry.space_group_name_H-M   'P 1'
#
loop_
_entity.id
_entity.type
_entity.pdbx_description
1 polymer ?
#
loop_
_entity_poly.entity_id
_entity_poly.type
_entity_poly.pdbx_seq_one_letter_code
_entity_poly.pdbx_strand_id
1 'polypeptide(L)'
;GVSNISLVGNILQIRYSWFNGWISLPSGEDLFSLHFAANAAGISNLTWNLLQCKVYTPAGDTIPSIFTNGLAEIYPAPQVYAGHPGEFCSGDTLTLVSGSFDAQELEYLWTGPMGNHHYEPIWPLGKLSVNDGGLYRMVATNDYQCGEAREIGIVVNPSPEFRLSYADTVCWGQPLMLDPGEFASYLWQDGSTFNSMVAYEPGVYWVNVTDDKGCRGVDSVSLIPCLIELLIPNAFTPNGDGLNDVFKPIFRGFEPSLYHMQVYSKWGQLVFETNDMEKGWDGTINGVLCSPDSFTYIISFEAPSYVTRKSVESPVAGEFTLLR
;
A
#
# COMPACT_ATOMS: atom_id res chain seq x y z
N GLY A 1 13.00 60.78 4.18
CA GLY A 1 12.11 60.96 3.02
C GLY A 1 10.68 60.80 3.51
N VAL A 2 9.81 61.75 3.16
CA VAL A 2 8.37 61.49 3.17
C VAL A 2 8.05 60.98 1.78
N SER A 3 7.66 59.72 1.66
CA SER A 3 6.94 59.22 0.50
C SER A 3 5.47 59.26 0.84
N ASN A 4 4.66 59.91 0.00
CA ASN A 4 3.21 59.82 0.07
C ASN A 4 2.72 59.24 -1.25
N ILE A 5 2.03 58.11 -1.16
CA ILE A 5 1.39 57.44 -2.29
C ILE A 5 -0.10 57.68 -2.14
N SER A 6 -0.73 58.24 -3.15
CA SER A 6 -2.17 58.51 -3.16
C SER A 6 -2.77 58.16 -4.51
N LEU A 7 -3.96 57.59 -4.52
CA LEU A 7 -4.74 57.35 -5.73
C LEU A 7 -5.76 58.49 -5.90
N VAL A 8 -5.74 59.16 -7.05
CA VAL A 8 -6.72 60.21 -7.40
C VAL A 8 -7.41 59.81 -8.70
N GLY A 9 -8.65 59.32 -8.60
CA GLY A 9 -9.31 58.66 -9.73
C GLY A 9 -8.52 57.42 -10.16
N ASN A 10 -8.15 57.35 -11.45
CA ASN A 10 -7.33 56.26 -12.01
C ASN A 10 -5.84 56.59 -12.08
N ILE A 11 -5.38 57.65 -11.39
CA ILE A 11 -3.99 58.09 -11.41
C ILE A 11 -3.33 57.77 -10.07
N LEU A 12 -2.28 56.94 -10.11
CA LEU A 12 -1.37 56.73 -8.99
C LEU A 12 -0.42 57.92 -8.89
N GLN A 13 -0.52 58.69 -7.80
CA GLN A 13 0.39 59.78 -7.50
C GLN A 13 1.40 59.34 -6.45
N ILE A 14 2.68 59.48 -6.77
CA ILE A 14 3.78 59.23 -5.85
C ILE A 14 4.50 60.54 -5.63
N ARG A 15 4.46 61.03 -4.39
CA ARG A 15 5.18 62.21 -3.96
C ARG A 15 6.34 61.77 -3.10
N TYR A 16 7.54 62.14 -3.48
CA TYR A 16 8.73 61.96 -2.67
C TYR A 16 9.35 63.33 -2.41
N SER A 17 9.89 63.51 -1.21
CA SER A 17 10.73 64.67 -0.91
C SER A 17 11.97 64.26 -0.13
N TRP A 18 13.11 64.75 -0.62
CA TRP A 18 14.47 64.77 -0.07
C TRP A 18 15.44 63.63 -0.47
N PHE A 19 16.66 64.06 -0.80
CA PHE A 19 17.94 63.40 -0.53
C PHE A 19 18.87 64.53 -0.06
N ASN A 20 19.56 64.37 1.07
CA ASN A 20 20.50 65.37 1.58
C ASN A 20 21.90 64.75 1.59
N GLY A 21 22.62 64.89 0.47
CA GLY A 21 23.93 64.30 0.22
C GLY A 21 24.43 64.61 -1.18
N TRP A 22 25.67 64.20 -1.48
CA TRP A 22 26.28 64.31 -2.81
C TRP A 22 26.38 62.94 -3.46
N ILE A 23 25.99 62.83 -4.74
CA ILE A 23 26.21 61.63 -5.56
C ILE A 23 26.90 62.05 -6.85
N SER A 24 27.92 61.30 -7.27
CA SER A 24 28.59 61.49 -8.55
C SER A 24 28.25 60.29 -9.42
N LEU A 25 27.49 60.50 -10.48
CA LEU A 25 27.13 59.46 -11.44
C LEU A 25 27.98 59.60 -12.71
N PRO A 26 28.53 58.50 -13.26
CA PRO A 26 29.09 58.48 -14.60
C PRO A 26 28.07 58.96 -15.65
N SER A 27 28.57 59.46 -16.78
CA SER A 27 27.71 59.88 -17.89
C SER A 27 26.86 58.71 -18.39
N GLY A 28 25.53 58.84 -18.32
CA GLY A 28 24.58 57.85 -18.84
C GLY A 28 23.93 56.93 -17.81
N GLU A 29 24.20 57.11 -16.52
CA GLU A 29 23.61 56.31 -15.43
C GLU A 29 22.30 56.91 -14.88
N ASP A 30 21.40 56.03 -14.44
CA ASP A 30 20.10 56.43 -13.88
C ASP A 30 20.24 56.93 -12.43
N LEU A 31 19.57 58.05 -12.12
CA LEU A 31 19.59 58.65 -10.77
C LEU A 31 18.74 57.88 -9.76
N PHE A 32 17.62 57.29 -10.21
CA PHE A 32 16.76 56.39 -9.45
C PHE A 32 15.84 55.61 -10.40
N SER A 33 15.42 54.40 -10.03
CA SER A 33 14.37 53.64 -10.69
C SER A 33 13.10 53.60 -9.84
N LEU A 34 11.93 53.48 -10.47
CA LEU A 34 10.67 53.22 -9.78
C LEU A 34 10.10 51.91 -10.30
N HIS A 35 9.74 51.02 -9.38
CA HIS A 35 9.10 49.74 -9.68
C HIS A 35 7.66 49.77 -9.17
N PHE A 36 6.70 49.39 -10.00
CA PHE A 36 5.28 49.37 -9.65
C PHE A 36 4.65 48.04 -10.06
N ALA A 37 3.68 47.58 -9.28
CA ALA A 37 2.77 46.51 -9.67
C ALA A 37 1.39 47.13 -9.98
N ALA A 38 0.65 46.53 -10.90
CA ALA A 38 -0.67 47.00 -11.31
C ALA A 38 -1.69 45.87 -11.37
N ASN A 39 -2.97 46.22 -11.24
CA ASN A 39 -4.07 45.26 -11.16
C ASN A 39 -4.49 44.67 -12.52
N ALA A 40 -4.05 45.27 -13.62
CA ALA A 40 -4.34 44.82 -14.98
C ALA A 40 -3.22 45.21 -15.93
N ALA A 41 -3.03 44.42 -16.97
CA ALA A 41 -2.10 44.72 -18.05
C ALA A 41 -2.54 45.96 -18.83
N GLY A 42 -1.56 46.64 -19.43
CA GLY A 42 -1.81 47.80 -20.27
C GLY A 42 -0.68 48.82 -20.26
N ILE A 43 -0.92 49.93 -20.94
CA ILE A 43 0.04 51.02 -21.07
C ILE A 43 -0.46 52.21 -20.24
N SER A 44 0.40 52.73 -19.38
CA SER A 44 0.12 53.95 -18.62
C SER A 44 1.14 55.03 -18.96
N ASN A 45 0.64 56.25 -19.20
CA ASN A 45 1.49 57.41 -19.38
C ASN A 45 2.11 57.81 -18.03
N LEU A 46 3.44 57.95 -18.00
CA LEU A 46 4.15 58.55 -16.88
C LEU A 46 4.30 60.04 -17.12
N THR A 47 3.69 60.83 -16.24
CA THR A 47 3.80 62.29 -16.28
C THR A 47 4.53 62.78 -15.05
N TRP A 48 5.60 63.54 -15.26
CA TRP A 48 6.36 64.15 -14.18
C TRP A 48 5.81 65.54 -13.89
N ASN A 49 5.42 65.79 -12.64
CA ASN A 49 5.08 67.13 -12.18
C ASN A 49 6.09 67.54 -11.10
N LEU A 50 7.11 68.30 -11.52
CA LEU A 50 8.24 68.67 -10.69
C LEU A 50 8.35 70.18 -10.52
N LEU A 51 7.22 70.86 -10.24
CA LEU A 51 7.14 72.31 -10.07
C LEU A 51 8.12 72.90 -9.03
N GLN A 52 8.80 72.08 -8.21
CA GLN A 52 9.72 72.53 -7.16
C GLN A 52 11.04 71.74 -7.05
N CYS A 53 11.38 70.83 -7.98
CA CYS A 53 12.64 70.08 -7.91
C CYS A 53 13.74 70.74 -8.75
N LYS A 54 14.85 71.11 -8.10
CA LYS A 54 16.06 71.63 -8.74
C LYS A 54 17.24 70.76 -8.37
N VAL A 55 18.05 70.38 -9.35
CA VAL A 55 19.33 69.71 -9.14
C VAL A 55 20.42 70.77 -9.15
N TYR A 56 21.38 70.66 -8.22
CA TYR A 56 22.46 71.61 -8.07
C TYR A 56 23.82 70.93 -8.19
N THR A 57 24.81 71.63 -8.73
CA THR A 57 26.21 71.21 -8.68
C THR A 57 26.78 71.38 -7.26
N PRO A 58 27.95 70.78 -6.96
CA PRO A 58 28.71 71.09 -5.74
C PRO A 58 29.01 72.57 -5.51
N ALA A 59 29.03 73.37 -6.58
CA ALA A 59 29.24 74.81 -6.54
C ALA A 59 27.94 75.61 -6.29
N GLY A 60 26.77 74.95 -6.21
CA GLY A 60 25.47 75.58 -5.98
C GLY A 60 24.76 76.06 -7.24
N ASP A 61 25.33 75.79 -8.43
CA ASP A 61 24.70 76.14 -9.71
C ASP A 61 23.57 75.18 -10.03
N THR A 62 22.47 75.70 -10.59
CA THR A 62 21.37 74.84 -11.06
C THR A 62 21.78 74.07 -12.31
N ILE A 63 21.60 72.76 -12.30
CA ILE A 63 21.77 71.92 -13.49
C ILE A 63 20.45 71.95 -14.26
N PRO A 64 20.43 72.39 -15.55
CA PRO A 64 19.23 72.31 -16.38
C PRO A 64 18.83 70.84 -16.56
N SER A 65 17.67 70.47 -16.04
CA SER A 65 17.10 69.14 -16.19
C SER A 65 15.99 69.17 -17.23
N ILE A 66 16.12 68.34 -18.27
CA ILE A 66 15.03 68.06 -19.21
C ILE A 66 14.36 66.78 -18.73
N PHE A 67 13.05 66.84 -18.49
CA PHE A 67 12.26 65.67 -18.16
C PHE A 67 11.49 65.22 -19.39
N THR A 68 11.62 63.96 -19.74
CA THR A 68 10.83 63.32 -20.79
C THR A 68 9.71 62.52 -20.15
N ASN A 69 8.48 62.73 -20.63
CA ASN A 69 7.38 61.83 -20.27
C ASN A 69 7.71 60.43 -20.82
N GLY A 70 7.44 59.41 -20.01
CA GLY A 70 7.68 58.02 -20.36
C GLY A 70 6.38 57.23 -20.46
N LEU A 71 6.49 55.97 -20.89
CA LEU A 71 5.42 54.99 -20.79
C LEU A 71 5.84 53.91 -19.79
N ALA A 72 4.90 53.48 -18.96
CA ALA A 72 5.00 52.23 -18.22
C ALA A 72 4.15 51.19 -18.94
N GLU A 73 4.78 50.12 -19.41
CA GLU A 73 4.10 48.95 -19.94
C GLU A 73 3.97 47.89 -18.83
N ILE A 74 2.74 47.42 -18.61
CA ILE A 74 2.42 46.40 -17.62
C ILE A 74 2.04 45.13 -18.38
N TYR A 75 2.83 44.07 -18.20
CA TYR A 75 2.57 42.78 -18.81
C TYR A 75 1.57 41.96 -17.98
N PRO A 76 0.67 41.19 -18.63
CA PRO A 76 -0.27 40.33 -17.93
C PRO A 76 0.45 39.14 -17.28
N ALA A 77 -0.05 38.72 -16.12
CA ALA A 77 0.33 37.44 -15.55
C ALA A 77 -0.25 36.29 -16.42
N PRO A 78 0.49 35.18 -16.58
CA PRO A 78 0.08 34.09 -17.46
C PRO A 78 -1.19 33.39 -16.95
N GLN A 79 -2.08 32.99 -17.85
CA GLN A 79 -3.30 32.28 -17.49
C GLN A 79 -3.07 30.76 -17.47
N VAL A 80 -2.87 30.18 -16.29
CA VAL A 80 -2.43 28.79 -16.14
C VAL A 80 -3.45 27.86 -15.48
N TYR A 81 -3.33 26.57 -15.79
CA TYR A 81 -4.01 25.48 -15.08
C TYR A 81 -3.04 24.45 -14.50
N ALA A 82 -3.49 23.76 -13.46
CA ALA A 82 -2.89 22.57 -12.88
C ALA A 82 -4.00 21.52 -12.73
N GLY A 83 -3.84 20.36 -13.36
CA GLY A 83 -4.85 19.30 -13.39
C GLY A 83 -4.65 18.23 -12.30
N HIS A 84 -5.62 17.31 -12.24
CA HIS A 84 -5.65 16.09 -11.42
C HIS A 84 -5.77 16.23 -9.88
N PRO A 85 -6.62 17.13 -9.33
CA PRO A 85 -7.02 16.99 -7.94
C PRO A 85 -7.91 15.76 -7.77
N GLY A 86 -7.76 15.03 -6.66
CA GLY A 86 -8.61 13.86 -6.40
C GLY A 86 -8.12 12.92 -5.31
N GLU A 87 -8.87 11.84 -5.15
CA GLU A 87 -8.55 10.71 -4.29
C GLU A 87 -8.09 9.53 -5.16
N PHE A 88 -6.99 8.91 -4.75
CA PHE A 88 -6.34 7.80 -5.44
C PHE A 88 -6.00 6.70 -4.44
N CYS A 89 -5.64 5.53 -4.96
CA CYS A 89 -5.22 4.39 -4.15
C CYS A 89 -3.72 4.16 -4.25
N SER A 90 -3.13 3.60 -3.20
CA SER A 90 -1.73 3.19 -3.20
C SER A 90 -1.45 2.20 -4.33
N GLY A 91 -0.45 2.49 -5.15
CA GLY A 91 -0.09 1.72 -6.34
C GLY A 91 -0.68 2.25 -7.65
N ASP A 92 -1.65 3.17 -7.60
CA ASP A 92 -2.15 3.86 -8.79
C ASP A 92 -1.04 4.67 -9.46
N THR A 93 -1.15 4.84 -10.77
CA THR A 93 -0.21 5.66 -11.54
C THR A 93 -0.78 7.03 -11.81
N LEU A 94 -0.06 8.08 -11.42
CA LEU A 94 -0.49 9.47 -11.63
C LEU A 94 0.58 10.32 -12.32
N THR A 95 0.13 11.18 -13.23
CA THR A 95 0.92 12.20 -13.90
C THR A 95 0.23 13.55 -13.72
N LEU A 96 0.91 14.48 -13.06
CA LEU A 96 0.43 15.86 -12.95
C LEU A 96 0.72 16.59 -14.25
N VAL A 97 -0.22 17.44 -14.66
CA VAL A 97 -0.10 18.24 -15.88
C VAL A 97 -0.44 19.69 -15.56
N SER A 98 0.40 20.59 -16.03
CA SER A 98 0.14 22.03 -16.10
C SER A 98 0.28 22.52 -17.53
N GLY A 99 -0.26 23.71 -17.77
CA GLY A 99 -0.12 24.39 -19.04
C GLY A 99 -0.67 25.81 -18.97
N SER A 100 -0.59 26.50 -20.10
CA SER A 100 -1.16 27.83 -20.27
C SER A 100 -2.35 27.83 -21.20
N PHE A 101 -3.39 28.59 -20.86
CA PHE A 101 -4.57 28.82 -21.72
C PHE A 101 -4.30 29.84 -22.82
N ASP A 102 -3.32 30.72 -22.63
CA ASP A 102 -2.97 31.80 -23.54
C ASP A 102 -1.77 31.46 -24.45
N ALA A 103 -1.33 30.19 -24.44
CA ALA A 103 -0.23 29.66 -25.25
C ALA A 103 1.11 30.40 -25.09
N GLN A 104 1.32 31.11 -23.96
CA GLN A 104 2.63 31.66 -23.61
C GLN A 104 3.64 30.53 -23.34
N GLU A 105 4.91 30.77 -23.70
CA GLU A 105 6.04 29.98 -23.22
C GLU A 105 6.32 30.35 -21.76
N LEU A 106 6.41 29.34 -20.89
CA LEU A 106 6.50 29.53 -19.44
C LEU A 106 7.56 28.60 -18.84
N GLU A 107 8.25 29.08 -17.82
CA GLU A 107 9.05 28.26 -16.91
C GLU A 107 8.18 27.73 -15.77
N TYR A 108 8.28 26.44 -15.46
CA TYR A 108 7.47 25.78 -14.44
C TYR A 108 8.31 25.37 -13.23
N LEU A 109 7.70 25.46 -12.04
CA LEU A 109 8.22 24.91 -10.80
C LEU A 109 7.07 24.28 -10.02
N TRP A 110 7.07 22.97 -9.95
CA TRP A 110 6.25 22.20 -9.03
C TRP A 110 6.97 21.99 -7.71
N THR A 111 6.22 22.05 -6.62
CA THR A 111 6.67 21.67 -5.26
C THR A 111 5.64 20.71 -4.68
N GLY A 112 6.07 19.49 -4.36
CA GLY A 112 5.23 18.49 -3.73
C GLY A 112 5.19 18.61 -2.20
N PRO A 113 4.34 17.81 -1.53
CA PRO A 113 4.11 17.89 -0.09
C PRO A 113 5.33 17.54 0.75
N MET A 114 6.27 16.77 0.20
CA MET A 114 7.55 16.43 0.84
C MET A 114 8.68 17.42 0.51
N GLY A 115 8.38 18.53 -0.17
CA GLY A 115 9.38 19.52 -0.61
C GLY A 115 10.19 19.09 -1.84
N ASN A 116 9.77 18.03 -2.52
CA ASN A 116 10.33 17.63 -3.82
C ASN A 116 9.96 18.64 -4.90
N HIS A 117 10.88 18.89 -5.83
CA HIS A 117 10.72 19.87 -6.90
C HIS A 117 10.77 19.23 -8.28
N HIS A 118 10.03 19.79 -9.23
CA HIS A 118 10.03 19.39 -10.63
C HIS A 118 9.84 20.61 -11.54
N TYR A 119 10.56 20.69 -12.66
CA TYR A 119 10.68 21.93 -13.45
C TYR A 119 10.00 21.87 -14.83
N GLU A 120 9.40 20.72 -15.18
CA GLU A 120 8.67 20.55 -16.44
C GLU A 120 7.16 20.67 -16.22
N PRO A 121 6.37 21.01 -17.25
CA PRO A 121 4.91 21.11 -17.14
C PRO A 121 4.21 19.77 -16.86
N ILE A 122 4.91 18.64 -17.08
CA ILE A 122 4.38 17.30 -16.85
C ILE A 122 5.24 16.62 -15.79
N TRP A 123 4.64 16.24 -14.66
CA TRP A 123 5.30 15.54 -13.57
C TRP A 123 4.76 14.12 -13.40
N PRO A 124 5.47 13.08 -13.89
CA PRO A 124 5.09 11.69 -13.63
C PRO A 124 5.50 11.30 -12.20
N LEU A 125 4.52 11.13 -11.32
CA LEU A 125 4.78 10.62 -9.95
C LEU A 125 5.01 9.11 -9.95
N GLY A 126 4.59 8.41 -11.00
CA GLY A 126 4.70 6.96 -11.07
C GLY A 126 3.68 6.29 -10.16
N LYS A 127 4.06 5.19 -9.52
CA LYS A 127 3.20 4.46 -8.57
C LYS A 127 3.13 5.20 -7.24
N LEU A 128 1.92 5.60 -6.85
CA LEU A 128 1.69 6.36 -5.63
C LEU A 128 1.86 5.50 -4.37
N SER A 129 2.38 6.15 -3.34
CA SER A 129 2.37 5.71 -1.95
C SER A 129 1.56 6.70 -1.11
N VAL A 130 1.19 6.32 0.11
CA VAL A 130 0.43 7.20 1.02
C VAL A 130 1.17 8.53 1.29
N ASN A 131 2.51 8.53 1.21
CA ASN A 131 3.34 9.72 1.41
C ASN A 131 3.30 10.70 0.22
N ASP A 132 2.82 10.26 -0.95
CA ASP A 132 2.61 11.13 -2.11
C ASP A 132 1.30 11.92 -1.99
N GLY A 133 0.50 11.67 -0.96
CA GLY A 133 -0.67 12.49 -0.63
C GLY A 133 -0.26 13.85 -0.06
N GLY A 134 -0.97 14.91 -0.48
CA GLY A 134 -0.83 16.24 0.08
C GLY A 134 -1.06 17.35 -0.93
N LEU A 135 -0.57 18.55 -0.59
CA LEU A 135 -0.70 19.75 -1.41
C LEU A 135 0.49 19.85 -2.37
N TYR A 136 0.20 19.90 -3.66
CA TYR A 136 1.17 20.21 -4.70
C TYR A 136 0.96 21.64 -5.17
N ARG A 137 2.04 22.42 -5.22
CA ARG A 137 2.03 23.81 -5.66
C ARG A 137 2.82 23.96 -6.95
N MET A 138 2.15 24.40 -8.01
CA MET A 138 2.75 24.76 -9.29
C MET A 138 2.90 26.27 -9.38
N VAL A 139 4.07 26.74 -9.77
CA VAL A 139 4.34 28.12 -10.16
C VAL A 139 4.76 28.14 -11.62
N ALA A 140 4.15 29.01 -12.42
CA ALA A 140 4.53 29.24 -13.80
C ALA A 140 4.90 30.72 -13.99
N THR A 141 6.03 30.97 -14.64
CA THR A 141 6.59 32.32 -14.84
C THR A 141 6.85 32.54 -16.32
N ASN A 142 6.48 33.73 -16.83
CA ASN A 142 6.79 34.11 -18.21
C ASN A 142 8.15 34.84 -18.30
N ASP A 143 8.58 35.15 -19.53
CA ASP A 143 9.85 35.87 -19.79
C ASP A 143 9.93 37.26 -19.14
N TYR A 144 8.80 37.85 -18.78
CA TYR A 144 8.70 39.13 -18.08
C TYR A 144 8.73 39.00 -16.56
N GLN A 145 9.08 37.81 -16.04
CA GLN A 145 9.12 37.49 -14.60
C GLN A 145 7.78 37.64 -13.87
N CYS A 146 6.66 37.63 -14.61
CA CYS A 146 5.32 37.59 -14.01
C CYS A 146 4.95 36.13 -13.73
N GLY A 147 4.72 35.83 -12.45
CA GLY A 147 4.40 34.48 -11.99
C GLY A 147 2.95 34.31 -11.54
N GLU A 148 2.37 33.15 -11.82
CA GLU A 148 1.09 32.69 -11.28
C GLU A 148 1.25 31.33 -10.60
N ALA A 149 0.42 31.07 -9.59
CA ALA A 149 0.47 29.83 -8.83
C ALA A 149 -0.88 29.09 -8.82
N ARG A 150 -0.82 27.76 -8.83
CA ARG A 150 -1.96 26.88 -8.62
C ARG A 150 -1.61 25.81 -7.60
N GLU A 151 -2.59 25.44 -6.81
CA GLU A 151 -2.47 24.40 -5.81
C GLU A 151 -3.48 23.30 -6.11
N ILE A 152 -3.04 22.05 -6.02
CA ILE A 152 -3.87 20.86 -6.18
C ILE A 152 -3.70 19.94 -4.97
N GLY A 153 -4.80 19.45 -4.45
CA GLY A 153 -4.83 18.48 -3.35
C GLY A 153 -4.97 17.06 -3.88
N ILE A 154 -4.08 16.18 -3.43
CA ILE A 154 -4.08 14.76 -3.76
C ILE A 154 -4.21 13.97 -2.46
N VAL A 155 -5.17 13.06 -2.40
CA VAL A 155 -5.30 12.11 -1.30
C VAL A 155 -4.95 10.73 -1.82
N VAL A 156 -4.06 10.02 -1.13
CA VAL A 156 -3.70 8.64 -1.47
C VAL A 156 -4.13 7.74 -0.33
N ASN A 157 -5.16 6.95 -0.55
CA ASN A 157 -5.69 5.97 0.39
C ASN A 157 -4.85 4.67 0.31
N PRO A 158 -4.50 4.04 1.45
CA PRO A 158 -3.82 2.76 1.44
C PRO A 158 -4.72 1.69 0.81
N SER A 159 -4.14 0.78 0.05
CA SER A 159 -4.88 -0.41 -0.41
C SER A 159 -5.14 -1.33 0.78
N PRO A 160 -6.32 -1.97 0.85
CA PRO A 160 -6.65 -2.82 1.99
C PRO A 160 -5.72 -4.03 2.08
N GLU A 161 -5.14 -4.23 3.27
CA GLU A 161 -4.33 -5.40 3.62
C GLU A 161 -5.18 -6.35 4.48
N PHE A 162 -5.25 -7.62 4.08
CA PHE A 162 -5.96 -8.66 4.80
C PHE A 162 -5.28 -10.00 4.59
N ARG A 163 -5.67 -11.00 5.41
CA ARG A 163 -5.22 -12.38 5.27
C ARG A 163 -6.44 -13.28 5.09
N LEU A 164 -6.49 -13.97 3.96
CA LEU A 164 -7.62 -14.81 3.55
C LEU A 164 -7.77 -16.07 4.42
N SER A 165 -6.65 -16.64 4.86
CA SER A 165 -6.63 -17.79 5.75
C SER A 165 -5.29 -17.93 6.49
N TYR A 166 -5.33 -18.45 7.71
CA TYR A 166 -4.15 -18.94 8.44
C TYR A 166 -3.92 -20.44 8.25
N ALA A 167 -4.94 -21.18 7.82
CA ALA A 167 -4.83 -22.59 7.47
C ALA A 167 -4.32 -22.73 6.03
N ASP A 168 -3.40 -23.67 5.85
CA ASP A 168 -2.81 -24.05 4.56
C ASP A 168 -3.29 -25.43 4.09
N THR A 169 -4.12 -26.11 4.89
CA THR A 169 -4.51 -27.50 4.66
C THR A 169 -6.02 -27.63 4.65
N VAL A 170 -6.54 -28.42 3.71
CA VAL A 170 -7.95 -28.81 3.63
C VAL A 170 -8.08 -30.34 3.64
N CYS A 171 -8.90 -30.85 4.57
CA CYS A 171 -9.25 -32.25 4.63
C CYS A 171 -10.57 -32.51 3.91
N TRP A 172 -10.67 -33.63 3.21
CA TRP A 172 -11.94 -34.07 2.65
C TRP A 172 -12.97 -34.26 3.76
N GLY A 173 -14.18 -33.72 3.55
CA GLY A 173 -15.26 -33.72 4.56
C GLY A 173 -15.11 -32.65 5.65
N GLN A 174 -14.00 -31.92 5.69
CA GLN A 174 -13.78 -30.78 6.58
C GLN A 174 -13.45 -29.54 5.73
N PRO A 175 -14.47 -28.91 5.11
CA PRO A 175 -14.23 -27.75 4.28
C PRO A 175 -13.74 -26.56 5.11
N LEU A 176 -12.94 -25.73 4.49
CA LEU A 176 -12.39 -24.52 5.10
C LEU A 176 -13.23 -23.31 4.68
N MET A 177 -13.69 -22.51 5.64
CA MET A 177 -14.31 -21.22 5.36
C MET A 177 -13.22 -20.16 5.18
N LEU A 178 -13.20 -19.55 4.01
CA LEU A 178 -12.34 -18.42 3.65
C LEU A 178 -13.13 -17.13 3.85
N ASP A 179 -12.63 -16.27 4.73
CA ASP A 179 -13.28 -15.02 5.12
C ASP A 179 -12.24 -13.88 5.07
N PRO A 180 -12.25 -13.04 4.03
CA PRO A 180 -11.37 -11.89 3.94
C PRO A 180 -11.70 -10.77 4.95
N GLY A 181 -12.89 -10.78 5.58
CA GLY A 181 -13.38 -9.71 6.44
C GLY A 181 -14.40 -8.80 5.75
N GLU A 182 -14.69 -7.64 6.36
CA GLU A 182 -15.72 -6.71 5.89
C GLU A 182 -15.17 -5.68 4.89
N PHE A 183 -15.72 -5.69 3.67
CA PHE A 183 -15.36 -4.80 2.57
C PHE A 183 -16.61 -4.37 1.79
N ALA A 184 -16.48 -3.33 0.96
CA ALA A 184 -17.58 -2.80 0.16
C ALA A 184 -17.99 -3.75 -0.99
N SER A 185 -17.04 -4.47 -1.57
CA SER A 185 -17.33 -5.53 -2.56
C SER A 185 -16.23 -6.59 -2.65
N TYR A 186 -16.60 -7.74 -3.23
CA TYR A 186 -15.77 -8.94 -3.34
C TYR A 186 -15.85 -9.50 -4.76
N LEU A 187 -14.74 -10.05 -5.26
CA LEU A 187 -14.67 -10.81 -6.50
C LEU A 187 -13.70 -11.99 -6.33
N TRP A 188 -14.25 -13.19 -6.25
CA TRP A 188 -13.50 -14.43 -6.09
C TRP A 188 -12.99 -14.98 -7.42
N GLN A 189 -12.09 -15.95 -7.35
CA GLN A 189 -11.49 -16.62 -8.50
C GLN A 189 -12.49 -17.32 -9.43
N ASP A 190 -13.66 -17.70 -8.93
CA ASP A 190 -14.75 -18.31 -9.68
C ASP A 190 -15.73 -17.28 -10.28
N GLY A 191 -15.48 -15.98 -10.04
CA GLY A 191 -16.34 -14.88 -10.45
C GLY A 191 -17.50 -14.56 -9.49
N SER A 192 -17.61 -15.28 -8.37
CA SER A 192 -18.62 -14.98 -7.35
C SER A 192 -18.28 -13.70 -6.57
N THR A 193 -19.29 -13.10 -5.93
CA THR A 193 -19.18 -11.82 -5.22
C THR A 193 -19.65 -11.90 -3.77
N PHE A 194 -19.72 -13.11 -3.21
CA PHE A 194 -20.07 -13.31 -1.80
C PHE A 194 -18.97 -12.78 -0.89
N ASN A 195 -19.31 -12.45 0.36
CA ASN A 195 -18.33 -11.96 1.33
C ASN A 195 -17.43 -13.07 1.90
N SER A 196 -17.77 -14.34 1.67
CA SER A 196 -17.01 -15.50 2.11
C SER A 196 -17.14 -16.64 1.09
N MET A 197 -16.18 -17.58 1.13
CA MET A 197 -16.17 -18.77 0.27
C MET A 197 -15.87 -20.01 1.11
N VAL A 198 -16.45 -21.14 0.72
CA VAL A 198 -16.15 -22.44 1.32
C VAL A 198 -15.26 -23.24 0.37
N ALA A 199 -14.04 -23.53 0.80
CA ALA A 199 -13.07 -24.34 0.09
C ALA A 199 -13.25 -25.82 0.45
N TYR A 200 -13.63 -26.64 -0.52
CA TYR A 200 -13.85 -28.09 -0.35
C TYR A 200 -12.64 -28.91 -0.80
N GLU A 201 -11.83 -28.38 -1.70
CA GLU A 201 -10.74 -29.09 -2.35
C GLU A 201 -9.43 -28.31 -2.25
N PRO A 202 -8.27 -29.00 -2.27
CA PRO A 202 -6.97 -28.36 -2.38
C PRO A 202 -6.87 -27.52 -3.66
N GLY A 203 -6.10 -26.43 -3.60
CA GLY A 203 -5.94 -25.52 -4.72
C GLY A 203 -5.62 -24.11 -4.28
N VAL A 204 -5.50 -23.22 -5.26
CA VAL A 204 -5.25 -21.80 -5.01
C VAL A 204 -6.58 -21.06 -5.02
N TYR A 205 -6.88 -20.38 -3.92
CA TYR A 205 -8.05 -19.54 -3.73
C TYR A 205 -7.58 -18.10 -3.60
N TRP A 206 -8.27 -17.16 -4.24
CA TRP A 206 -7.94 -15.75 -4.15
C TRP A 206 -9.19 -14.90 -4.26
N VAL A 207 -9.15 -13.73 -3.65
CA VAL A 207 -10.25 -12.76 -3.69
C VAL A 207 -9.70 -11.35 -3.89
N ASN A 208 -10.32 -10.62 -4.82
CA ASN A 208 -10.16 -9.18 -4.93
C ASN A 208 -11.25 -8.51 -4.09
N VAL A 209 -10.84 -7.69 -3.12
CA VAL A 209 -11.76 -6.89 -2.30
C VAL A 209 -11.65 -5.42 -2.67
N THR A 210 -12.72 -4.67 -2.50
CA THR A 210 -12.71 -3.21 -2.62
C THR A 210 -13.26 -2.59 -1.34
N ASP A 211 -12.55 -1.62 -0.76
CA ASP A 211 -12.97 -0.91 0.44
C ASP A 211 -13.99 0.21 0.14
N ASP A 212 -14.37 0.98 1.18
CA ASP A 212 -15.30 2.11 1.06
C ASP A 212 -14.72 3.31 0.29
N LYS A 213 -13.40 3.37 0.10
CA LYS A 213 -12.68 4.38 -0.68
C LYS A 213 -12.50 3.99 -2.15
N GLY A 214 -12.91 2.77 -2.52
CA GLY A 214 -12.73 2.25 -3.87
C GLY A 214 -11.36 1.62 -4.11
N CYS A 215 -10.53 1.47 -3.08
CA CYS A 215 -9.21 0.87 -3.18
C CYS A 215 -9.27 -0.64 -3.13
N ARG A 216 -8.44 -1.27 -3.97
CA ARG A 216 -8.46 -2.72 -4.21
C ARG A 216 -7.34 -3.41 -3.46
N GLY A 217 -7.69 -4.48 -2.78
CA GLY A 217 -6.74 -5.41 -2.16
C GLY A 217 -6.91 -6.80 -2.74
N VAL A 218 -5.83 -7.57 -2.74
CA VAL A 218 -5.83 -8.96 -3.21
C VAL A 218 -5.06 -9.80 -2.22
N ASP A 219 -5.62 -10.93 -1.83
CA ASP A 219 -4.88 -11.97 -1.12
C ASP A 219 -5.24 -13.34 -1.67
N SER A 220 -4.32 -14.30 -1.49
CA SER A 220 -4.47 -15.66 -1.97
C SER A 220 -3.94 -16.67 -0.95
N VAL A 221 -4.59 -17.83 -0.87
CA VAL A 221 -4.13 -18.97 -0.09
C VAL A 221 -3.98 -20.19 -1.00
N SER A 222 -2.90 -20.95 -0.81
CA SER A 222 -2.70 -22.25 -1.46
C SER A 222 -3.00 -23.35 -0.45
N LEU A 223 -4.11 -24.04 -0.64
CA LEU A 223 -4.52 -25.16 0.22
C LEU A 223 -3.96 -26.47 -0.31
N ILE A 224 -3.31 -27.24 0.56
CA ILE A 224 -2.83 -28.60 0.29
C ILE A 224 -3.80 -29.64 0.88
N PRO A 225 -3.88 -30.86 0.30
CA PRO A 225 -4.64 -31.94 0.91
C PRO A 225 -4.01 -32.33 2.24
N CYS A 226 -4.84 -32.67 3.22
CA CYS A 226 -4.31 -33.25 4.44
C CYS A 226 -3.75 -34.66 4.21
N LEU A 227 -2.74 -35.00 5.00
CA LEU A 227 -2.10 -36.32 4.95
C LEU A 227 -3.03 -37.36 5.56
N ILE A 228 -3.44 -38.33 4.75
CA ILE A 228 -4.20 -39.50 5.18
C ILE A 228 -3.23 -40.68 5.28
N GLU A 229 -3.02 -41.19 6.49
CA GLU A 229 -2.03 -42.22 6.76
C GLU A 229 -2.49 -43.16 7.89
N LEU A 230 -2.24 -44.46 7.73
CA LEU A 230 -2.33 -45.46 8.79
C LEU A 230 -0.93 -45.94 9.11
N LEU A 231 -0.44 -45.61 10.30
CA LEU A 231 0.85 -46.07 10.80
C LEU A 231 0.63 -47.21 11.80
N ILE A 232 1.28 -48.34 11.55
CA ILE A 232 1.28 -49.46 12.49
C ILE A 232 2.72 -49.66 12.96
N PRO A 233 3.01 -49.52 14.27
CA PRO A 233 4.35 -49.77 14.79
C PRO A 233 4.82 -51.18 14.44
N ASN A 234 6.11 -51.36 14.18
CA ASN A 234 6.72 -52.69 14.00
C ASN A 234 7.38 -53.22 15.29
N ALA A 235 7.49 -52.38 16.32
CA ALA A 235 7.97 -52.74 17.64
C ALA A 235 7.50 -51.72 18.70
N PHE A 236 7.51 -52.14 19.97
CA PHE A 236 7.22 -51.28 21.12
C PHE A 236 7.92 -51.80 22.39
N THR A 237 8.09 -50.95 23.41
CA THR A 237 8.85 -51.20 24.65
C THR A 237 7.98 -50.90 25.87
N PRO A 238 7.21 -51.87 26.38
CA PRO A 238 6.37 -51.71 27.58
C PRO A 238 7.19 -51.69 28.88
N ASN A 239 7.97 -50.63 29.10
CA ASN A 239 8.88 -50.46 30.24
C ASN A 239 8.36 -49.42 31.28
N GLY A 240 7.28 -48.71 30.97
CA GLY A 240 6.63 -47.72 31.82
C GLY A 240 7.28 -46.34 31.81
N ASP A 241 8.11 -46.02 30.82
CA ASP A 241 8.75 -44.70 30.68
C ASP A 241 7.86 -43.65 29.97
N GLY A 242 6.69 -44.06 29.48
CA GLY A 242 5.73 -43.23 28.74
C GLY A 242 5.96 -43.23 27.24
N LEU A 243 6.99 -43.91 26.72
CA LEU A 243 7.36 -43.94 25.31
C LEU A 243 7.20 -45.35 24.73
N ASN A 244 6.29 -45.49 23.76
CA ASN A 244 6.02 -46.76 23.09
C ASN A 244 5.66 -47.90 24.07
N ASP A 245 4.95 -47.59 25.16
CA ASP A 245 4.51 -48.59 26.14
C ASP A 245 3.31 -49.42 25.67
N VAL A 246 2.62 -48.94 24.63
CA VAL A 246 1.37 -49.52 24.15
C VAL A 246 1.44 -49.69 22.63
N PHE A 247 1.20 -50.91 22.16
CA PHE A 247 1.00 -51.19 20.75
C PHE A 247 -0.43 -50.81 20.33
N LYS A 248 -0.57 -49.79 19.48
CA LYS A 248 -1.80 -49.43 18.78
C LYS A 248 -1.51 -48.79 17.42
N PRO A 249 -2.41 -48.93 16.44
CA PRO A 249 -2.32 -48.16 15.20
C PRO A 249 -2.49 -46.66 15.46
N ILE A 250 -1.87 -45.84 14.60
CA ILE A 250 -2.03 -44.38 14.59
C ILE A 250 -2.68 -44.00 13.27
N PHE A 251 -3.90 -43.47 13.36
CA PHE A 251 -4.64 -42.92 12.24
C PHE A 251 -4.37 -41.42 12.12
N ARG A 252 -3.96 -40.95 10.93
CA ARG A 252 -3.74 -39.53 10.64
C ARG A 252 -4.64 -39.10 9.49
N GLY A 253 -5.31 -37.97 9.65
CA GLY A 253 -6.19 -37.38 8.62
C GLY A 253 -7.56 -38.06 8.48
N PHE A 254 -7.87 -39.09 9.28
CA PHE A 254 -9.19 -39.70 9.34
C PHE A 254 -9.43 -40.42 10.66
N GLU A 255 -10.71 -40.60 10.99
CA GLU A 255 -11.15 -41.40 12.13
C GLU A 255 -11.93 -42.62 11.59
N PRO A 256 -11.47 -43.85 11.84
CA PRO A 256 -12.17 -45.05 11.39
C PRO A 256 -13.46 -45.30 12.17
N SER A 257 -14.47 -45.84 11.49
CA SER A 257 -15.63 -46.46 12.12
C SER A 257 -15.46 -47.99 12.19
N LEU A 258 -16.26 -48.68 13.02
CA LEU A 258 -16.21 -50.15 13.19
C LEU A 258 -14.80 -50.72 13.45
N TYR A 259 -14.00 -50.03 14.26
CA TYR A 259 -12.65 -50.45 14.61
C TYR A 259 -12.63 -51.73 15.46
N HIS A 260 -11.77 -52.68 15.10
CA HIS A 260 -11.51 -53.91 15.82
C HIS A 260 -10.05 -54.32 15.65
N MET A 261 -9.32 -54.45 16.75
CA MET A 261 -7.93 -54.89 16.77
C MET A 261 -7.78 -56.17 17.57
N GLN A 262 -7.05 -57.11 16.98
CA GLN A 262 -6.69 -58.40 17.57
C GLN A 262 -5.18 -58.59 17.52
N VAL A 263 -4.60 -59.09 18.59
CA VAL A 263 -3.18 -59.46 18.69
C VAL A 263 -3.07 -60.92 19.06
N TYR A 264 -2.21 -61.63 18.34
CA TYR A 264 -1.94 -63.05 18.50
C TYR A 264 -0.47 -63.28 18.87
N SER A 265 -0.22 -64.28 19.72
CA SER A 265 1.13 -64.79 19.92
C SER A 265 1.67 -65.47 18.66
N LYS A 266 2.98 -65.71 18.59
CA LYS A 266 3.62 -66.47 17.49
C LYS A 266 3.05 -67.88 17.25
N TRP A 267 2.28 -68.41 18.20
CA TRP A 267 1.62 -69.72 18.09
C TRP A 267 0.15 -69.62 17.66
N GLY A 268 -0.33 -68.41 17.34
CA GLY A 268 -1.71 -68.17 16.89
C GLY A 268 -2.75 -68.05 18.02
N GLN A 269 -2.33 -67.96 19.29
CA GLN A 269 -3.25 -67.73 20.40
C GLN A 269 -3.62 -66.23 20.47
N LEU A 270 -4.91 -65.90 20.52
CA LEU A 270 -5.39 -64.54 20.77
C LEU A 270 -4.97 -64.09 22.19
N VAL A 271 -4.22 -62.99 22.28
CA VAL A 271 -3.68 -62.45 23.54
C VAL A 271 -4.25 -61.09 23.92
N PHE A 272 -4.74 -60.32 22.94
CA PHE A 272 -5.40 -59.05 23.18
C PHE A 272 -6.45 -58.78 22.09
N GLU A 273 -7.54 -58.13 22.49
CA GLU A 273 -8.63 -57.73 21.59
C GLU A 273 -9.28 -56.44 22.11
N THR A 274 -9.60 -55.51 21.20
CA THR A 274 -10.32 -54.28 21.52
C THR A 274 -11.14 -53.79 20.34
N ASN A 275 -12.27 -53.14 20.62
CA ASN A 275 -13.02 -52.32 19.66
C ASN A 275 -12.88 -50.80 19.94
N ASP A 276 -12.09 -50.45 20.95
CA ASP A 276 -11.83 -49.08 21.37
C ASP A 276 -10.48 -48.63 20.80
N MET A 277 -10.52 -47.64 19.92
CA MET A 277 -9.37 -47.05 19.22
C MET A 277 -8.37 -46.38 20.18
N GLU A 278 -8.83 -45.91 21.33
CA GLU A 278 -7.94 -45.26 22.29
C GLU A 278 -7.10 -46.28 23.07
N LYS A 279 -7.53 -47.54 23.10
CA LYS A 279 -6.83 -48.64 23.77
C LYS A 279 -5.85 -49.33 22.84
N GLY A 280 -4.76 -49.81 23.44
CA GLY A 280 -3.84 -50.72 22.78
C GLY A 280 -3.32 -51.76 23.74
N TRP A 281 -2.45 -52.62 23.23
CA TRP A 281 -1.87 -53.70 24.02
C TRP A 281 -0.58 -53.26 24.72
N ASP A 282 -0.52 -53.46 26.03
CA ASP A 282 0.61 -53.08 26.89
C ASP A 282 1.68 -54.18 27.02
N GLY A 283 1.58 -55.24 26.21
CA GLY A 283 2.51 -56.36 26.25
C GLY A 283 2.26 -57.37 27.37
N THR A 284 1.16 -57.26 28.12
CA THR A 284 0.83 -58.21 29.19
C THR A 284 -0.15 -59.29 28.75
N ILE A 285 0.01 -60.50 29.29
CA ILE A 285 -0.98 -61.60 29.18
C ILE A 285 -1.39 -61.95 30.60
N ASN A 286 -2.69 -61.85 30.91
CA ASN A 286 -3.23 -62.02 32.26
C ASN A 286 -2.52 -61.15 33.33
N GLY A 287 -2.11 -59.94 32.96
CA GLY A 287 -1.41 -58.99 33.83
C GLY A 287 0.08 -59.27 34.04
N VAL A 288 0.64 -60.29 33.37
CA VAL A 288 2.08 -60.60 33.39
C VAL A 288 2.73 -60.12 32.10
N LEU A 289 3.77 -59.31 32.22
CA LEU A 289 4.54 -58.80 31.08
C LEU A 289 5.20 -59.94 30.30
N CYS A 290 5.02 -59.96 28.98
CA CYS A 290 5.63 -60.95 28.12
C CYS A 290 7.15 -60.76 28.03
N SER A 291 7.88 -61.87 27.81
CA SER A 291 9.26 -61.81 27.33
C SER A 291 9.30 -61.24 25.91
N PRO A 292 10.41 -60.62 25.48
CA PRO A 292 10.59 -60.19 24.10
C PRO A 292 10.31 -61.33 23.12
N ASP A 293 9.38 -61.10 22.19
CA ASP A 293 8.92 -62.07 21.20
C ASP A 293 8.21 -61.36 20.04
N SER A 294 7.91 -62.11 18.97
CA SER A 294 7.13 -61.63 17.84
C SER A 294 5.64 -61.94 18.00
N PHE A 295 4.80 -60.99 17.62
CA PHE A 295 3.35 -61.06 17.69
C PHE A 295 2.75 -60.68 16.34
N THR A 296 1.58 -61.23 16.03
CA THR A 296 0.83 -60.93 14.82
C THR A 296 -0.38 -60.07 15.19
N TYR A 297 -0.69 -59.05 14.40
CA TYR A 297 -1.92 -58.28 14.56
C TYR A 297 -2.86 -58.48 13.37
N ILE A 298 -4.16 -58.31 13.63
CA ILE A 298 -5.19 -58.10 12.62
C ILE A 298 -6.00 -56.90 13.08
N ILE A 299 -6.12 -55.89 12.22
CA ILE A 299 -6.85 -54.65 12.48
C ILE A 299 -7.88 -54.46 11.38
N SER A 300 -9.15 -54.49 11.75
CA SER A 300 -10.30 -54.25 10.85
C SER A 300 -10.94 -52.92 11.21
N PHE A 301 -11.36 -52.17 10.19
CA PHE A 301 -12.07 -50.90 10.32
C PHE A 301 -12.79 -50.51 9.03
N GLU A 302 -13.77 -49.62 9.15
CA GLU A 302 -14.42 -48.92 8.03
C GLU A 302 -13.89 -47.48 7.96
N ALA A 303 -13.08 -47.20 6.94
CA ALA A 303 -12.64 -45.85 6.67
C ALA A 303 -13.79 -45.01 6.08
N PRO A 304 -13.89 -43.71 6.42
CA PRO A 304 -14.83 -42.81 5.78
C PRO A 304 -14.70 -42.82 4.25
N SER A 305 -15.80 -42.57 3.54
CA SER A 305 -15.85 -42.69 2.07
C SER A 305 -14.83 -41.83 1.31
N TYR A 306 -14.33 -40.76 1.93
CA TYR A 306 -13.30 -39.88 1.35
C TYR A 306 -11.88 -40.45 1.45
N VAL A 307 -11.64 -41.41 2.34
CA VAL A 307 -10.42 -42.23 2.37
C VAL A 307 -10.54 -43.22 1.22
N THR A 308 -10.31 -42.75 -0.01
CA THR A 308 -10.38 -43.60 -1.20
C THR A 308 -9.55 -44.87 -0.97
N ARG A 309 -10.12 -46.05 -1.27
CA ARG A 309 -9.57 -47.40 -0.98
C ARG A 309 -8.16 -47.68 -1.52
N LYS A 310 -7.50 -46.72 -2.16
CA LYS A 310 -6.11 -46.83 -2.66
C LYS A 310 -5.04 -46.52 -1.62
N SER A 311 -5.35 -45.83 -0.52
CA SER A 311 -4.33 -45.39 0.46
C SER A 311 -4.33 -46.19 1.77
N VAL A 312 -5.45 -46.78 2.17
CA VAL A 312 -5.53 -47.59 3.39
C VAL A 312 -6.47 -48.77 3.16
N GLU A 313 -5.94 -49.99 3.28
CA GLU A 313 -6.70 -51.24 3.17
C GLU A 313 -7.23 -51.68 4.53
N SER A 314 -8.29 -52.47 4.55
CA SER A 314 -8.87 -53.08 5.75
C SER A 314 -9.48 -54.45 5.37
N PRO A 315 -9.21 -55.53 6.12
CA PRO A 315 -8.34 -55.56 7.30
C PRO A 315 -6.86 -55.45 6.95
N VAL A 316 -6.06 -54.89 7.86
CA VAL A 316 -4.59 -54.90 7.80
C VAL A 316 -4.07 -55.94 8.77
N ALA A 317 -3.12 -56.75 8.32
CA ALA A 317 -2.44 -57.72 9.15
C ALA A 317 -0.93 -57.62 8.98
N GLY A 318 -0.19 -57.96 10.03
CA GLY A 318 1.26 -57.91 10.01
C GLY A 318 1.87 -58.41 11.31
N GLU A 319 3.18 -58.28 11.43
CA GLU A 319 3.93 -58.69 12.61
C GLU A 319 4.60 -57.49 13.27
N PHE A 320 4.77 -57.57 14.58
CA PHE A 320 5.52 -56.61 15.37
C PHE A 320 6.28 -57.31 16.49
N THR A 321 7.30 -56.64 17.02
CA THR A 321 8.17 -57.18 18.07
C THR A 321 7.93 -56.47 19.39
N LEU A 322 7.67 -57.24 20.45
CA LEU A 322 7.74 -56.72 21.81
C LEU A 322 9.21 -56.70 22.24
N LEU A 323 9.69 -55.54 22.68
CA LEU A 323 11.06 -55.33 23.17
C LEU A 323 11.07 -55.08 24.68
N ARG A 324 12.27 -55.02 25.26
CA ARG A 324 12.50 -54.67 26.67
C ARG A 324 13.34 -53.40 26.77
#